data_AF-A0A1I3YI71-F1
#
_entry.id   AF-A0A1I3YI71-F1
#
_cell.length_a   1.000
_cell.length_b   1.000
_cell.length_c   1.000
_cell.angle_alpha   90.00
_cell.angle_beta   90.00
_cell.angle_gamma   90.00
#
_symmetry.space_group_name_H-M   'P 1'
#
loop_
_entity.id
_entity.type
_entity.pdbx_description
1 polymer ?
#
loop_
_entity_poly.entity_id
_entity_poly.type
_entity_poly.pdbx_seq_one_letter_code
_entity_poly.pdbx_strand_id
1 'polypeptide(L)'
;MVSSSLEVEWDDTERAWMLALEEYRRDVLCPCGCGWPKEIAQDPMTEFKRQVAAPVRCHIRTGLSQAQEAYRKANPEGEMSGLLWGVTVRQD
;
A
#
# COMPACT_ATOMS: atom_id res chain seq x y z
N MET A 1 -13.91 0.53 -41.86
CA MET A 1 -13.39 -0.50 -40.94
C MET A 1 -12.67 0.25 -39.82
N VAL A 2 -13.17 0.17 -38.59
CA VAL A 2 -12.51 0.76 -37.42
C VAL A 2 -11.54 -0.30 -36.90
N SER A 3 -10.24 0.00 -36.93
CA SER A 3 -9.21 -0.86 -36.35
C SER A 3 -9.08 -0.50 -34.88
N SER A 4 -9.40 -1.45 -34.00
CA SER A 4 -9.11 -1.35 -32.56
C SER A 4 -7.73 -1.97 -32.31
N SER A 5 -6.66 -1.23 -32.60
CA SER A 5 -5.37 -1.58 -32.01
C SER A 5 -5.45 -1.28 -30.52
N LEU A 6 -5.15 -2.27 -29.68
CA LEU A 6 -4.93 -2.04 -28.25
C LEU A 6 -3.82 -1.00 -28.12
N GLU A 7 -4.15 0.18 -27.61
CA GLU A 7 -3.13 1.13 -27.17
C GLU A 7 -2.27 0.41 -26.13
N VAL A 8 -0.95 0.46 -26.31
CA VAL A 8 -0.03 -0.12 -25.33
C VAL A 8 -0.22 0.66 -24.04
N GLU A 9 -0.58 -0.03 -22.95
CA GLU A 9 -0.95 0.62 -21.69
C GLU A 9 0.09 1.62 -21.22
N TRP A 10 1.38 1.30 -21.44
CA TRP A 10 2.50 2.18 -21.10
C TRP A 10 3.31 2.57 -22.33
N ASP A 11 3.66 3.84 -22.43
CA ASP A 11 4.68 4.30 -23.36
C ASP A 11 6.11 3.92 -22.88
N ASP A 12 7.11 4.19 -23.71
CA ASP A 12 8.50 3.88 -23.39
C ASP A 12 9.04 4.68 -22.18
N THR A 13 8.51 5.88 -21.96
CA THR A 13 8.89 6.74 -20.85
C THR A 13 8.32 6.20 -19.54
N GLU A 14 7.05 5.82 -19.53
CA GLU A 14 6.39 5.19 -18.40
C GLU A 14 7.06 3.85 -18.03
N ARG A 15 7.41 3.04 -19.01
CA ARG A 15 8.24 1.83 -18.80
C ARG A 15 9.58 2.17 -18.15
N ALA A 16 10.28 3.17 -18.66
CA ALA A 16 11.58 3.59 -18.12
C ALA A 16 11.46 4.07 -16.66
N TRP A 17 10.40 4.80 -16.31
CA TRP A 17 10.14 5.22 -14.94
C TRP A 17 9.89 4.04 -14.00
N MET A 18 9.13 3.04 -14.44
CA MET A 18 8.87 1.85 -13.61
C MET A 18 10.13 1.03 -13.38
N LEU A 19 11.00 0.91 -14.38
CA LEU A 19 12.31 0.26 -14.24
C LEU A 19 13.23 1.04 -13.30
N ALA A 20 13.30 2.36 -13.44
CA ALA A 20 14.09 3.21 -12.56
C ALA A 20 13.59 3.18 -11.11
N LEU A 21 12.27 3.10 -10.89
CA LEU A 21 11.69 2.93 -9.57
C LEU A 21 12.07 1.60 -8.94
N GLU A 22 12.10 0.52 -9.73
CA GLU A 22 12.52 -0.80 -9.26
C GLU A 22 14.02 -0.83 -8.93
N GLU A 23 14.86 -0.25 -9.78
CA GLU A 23 16.29 -0.06 -9.51
C GLU A 23 16.51 0.73 -8.20
N TYR A 24 15.80 1.84 -8.01
CA TYR A 24 15.86 2.63 -6.78
C TYR A 24 15.47 1.81 -5.55
N ARG A 25 14.37 1.06 -5.61
CA ARG A 25 13.93 0.19 -4.49
C ARG A 25 14.94 -0.89 -4.18
N ARG A 26 15.50 -1.51 -5.22
CA ARG A 26 16.47 -2.61 -5.09
C ARG A 26 17.81 -2.11 -4.55
N ASP A 27 18.32 -1.01 -5.10
CA ASP A 27 19.72 -0.62 -4.92
C ASP A 27 19.88 0.41 -3.80
N VAL A 28 18.92 1.33 -3.63
CA VAL A 28 18.99 2.42 -2.63
C VAL A 28 18.25 2.08 -1.34
N LEU A 29 17.05 1.51 -1.41
CA LEU A 29 16.23 1.27 -0.22
C LEU A 29 16.58 -0.04 0.51
N CYS A 30 16.31 -0.07 1.81
CA CYS A 30 16.52 -1.24 2.65
C CYS A 30 15.63 -2.42 2.18
N PRO A 31 16.20 -3.62 1.95
CA PRO A 31 15.47 -4.77 1.40
C PRO A 31 14.39 -5.33 2.33
N CYS A 32 14.35 -4.92 3.61
CA CYS A 32 13.26 -5.31 4.51
C CYS A 32 11.95 -4.55 4.26
N GLY A 33 11.94 -3.57 3.35
CA GLY A 33 10.74 -2.80 3.01
C GLY A 33 10.42 -1.68 3.99
N CYS A 34 11.35 -1.27 4.86
CA CYS A 34 11.12 -0.18 5.82
C CYS A 34 11.09 1.23 5.18
N GLY A 35 11.45 1.35 3.89
CA GLY A 35 11.40 2.61 3.14
C GLY A 35 12.59 3.56 3.34
N TRP A 36 13.58 3.20 4.16
CA TRP A 36 14.78 4.00 4.38
C TRP A 36 15.94 3.59 3.46
N PRO A 37 16.88 4.50 3.12
CA PRO A 37 18.11 4.15 2.42
C PRO A 37 18.93 3.09 3.19
N LYS A 38 19.54 2.15 2.47
CA LYS A 38 20.37 1.08 3.05
C LYS A 38 21.48 1.64 3.93
N GLU A 39 22.14 2.67 3.45
CA GLU A 39 23.25 3.35 4.12
C GLU A 39 22.87 3.89 5.49
N ILE A 40 21.59 4.20 5.74
CA ILE A 40 21.12 4.66 7.06
C ILE A 40 20.59 3.47 7.86
N ALA A 41 19.77 2.62 7.23
CA ALA A 41 19.06 1.53 7.90
C ALA A 41 19.99 0.40 8.38
N GLN A 42 21.12 0.20 7.71
CA GLN A 42 22.08 -0.88 7.99
C GLN A 42 23.38 -0.35 8.64
N ASP A 43 23.50 0.96 8.85
CA ASP A 43 24.65 1.53 9.54
C ASP A 43 24.61 1.17 11.04
N PRO A 44 25.65 0.49 11.57
CA PRO A 44 25.76 0.19 13.00
C PRO A 44 25.67 1.44 13.88
N MET A 45 26.11 2.61 13.40
CA MET A 45 26.05 3.87 14.14
C MET A 45 24.61 4.36 14.36
N THR A 46 23.63 3.82 13.63
CA THR A 46 22.20 4.13 13.76
C THR A 46 21.51 3.30 14.86
N GLU A 47 22.11 2.20 15.33
CA GLU A 47 21.45 1.19 16.19
C GLU A 47 20.80 1.78 17.46
N PHE A 48 21.38 2.83 18.03
CA PHE A 48 20.88 3.46 19.26
C PHE A 48 20.46 4.92 19.09
N LYS A 49 20.35 5.41 17.84
CA LYS A 49 20.05 6.82 17.52
C LYS A 49 18.67 7.04 16.90
N ARG A 50 17.86 5.98 16.83
CA ARG A 50 16.51 6.04 16.26
C ARG A 50 15.47 6.47 17.28
N GLN A 51 14.57 7.37 16.87
CA GLN A 51 13.35 7.68 17.59
C GLN A 51 12.16 7.09 16.80
N VAL A 52 11.39 6.20 17.44
CA VAL A 52 10.18 5.63 16.85
C VAL A 52 8.98 6.34 17.45
N ALA A 53 8.16 6.98 16.61
CA ALA A 53 6.93 7.63 17.06
C ALA A 53 5.94 6.60 17.61
N ALA A 54 5.03 7.05 18.48
CA ALA A 54 3.92 6.22 18.93
C ALA A 54 3.04 5.79 17.74
N PRO A 55 2.48 4.56 17.75
CA PRO A 55 1.63 4.10 16.68
C PRO A 55 0.36 4.96 16.54
N VAL A 56 0.01 5.33 15.31
CA VAL A 56 -1.22 6.06 14.98
C VAL A 56 -2.30 5.10 14.50
N ARG A 57 -3.50 5.18 15.08
CA ARG A 57 -4.64 4.35 14.68
C ARG A 57 -5.34 4.94 13.44
N CYS A 58 -5.49 4.13 12.40
CA CYS A 58 -6.40 4.46 11.30
C CYS A 58 -7.85 4.17 11.72
N HIS A 59 -8.61 5.22 12.03
CA HIS A 59 -10.01 5.11 12.43
C HIS A 59 -10.91 4.56 11.32
N ILE A 60 -10.61 4.91 10.06
CA ILE A 60 -11.31 4.38 8.87
C ILE A 60 -11.14 2.85 8.78
N ARG A 61 -9.90 2.36 8.87
CA ARG A 61 -9.64 0.91 8.82
C ARG A 61 -10.27 0.18 10.02
N THR A 62 -10.23 0.79 11.19
CA THR A 62 -10.86 0.23 12.39
C THR A 62 -12.37 0.07 12.17
N GLY A 63 -13.05 1.11 11.66
CA GLY A 63 -14.48 1.05 11.33
C GLY A 63 -14.81 0.02 10.26
N LEU A 64 -14.01 -0.05 9.19
CA LEU A 64 -14.14 -1.06 8.14
C LEU A 64 -14.03 -2.50 8.68
N SER A 65 -13.01 -2.77 9.50
CA SER A 65 -12.84 -4.10 10.09
C SER A 65 -14.02 -4.48 10.98
N GLN A 66 -14.55 -3.52 11.76
CA GLN A 66 -15.73 -3.76 12.61
C GLN A 66 -16.98 -4.02 11.77
N ALA A 67 -17.21 -3.26 10.70
CA ALA A 67 -18.35 -3.44 9.82
C ALA A 67 -18.30 -4.79 9.08
N GLN A 68 -17.12 -5.18 8.59
CA GLN A 68 -16.88 -6.49 7.96
C GLN A 68 -17.17 -7.64 8.91
N GLU A 69 -16.69 -7.54 10.15
CA GLU A 69 -16.95 -8.54 11.19
C GLU A 69 -18.43 -8.64 11.53
N ALA A 70 -19.11 -7.50 11.71
CA ALA A 70 -20.54 -7.45 12.01
C ALA A 70 -21.36 -8.10 10.89
N TYR A 71 -21.03 -7.80 9.63
CA TYR A 71 -21.72 -8.40 8.48
C TYR A 71 -21.46 -9.90 8.36
N ARG A 72 -20.22 -10.36 8.58
CA ARG A 72 -19.90 -11.79 8.60
C ARG A 72 -20.74 -12.54 9.63
N LYS A 73 -20.88 -11.97 10.84
CA LYS A 73 -21.71 -12.55 11.90
C LYS A 73 -23.20 -12.59 11.54
N ALA A 74 -23.69 -11.56 10.86
CA ALA A 74 -25.07 -11.49 10.41
C ALA A 74 -25.38 -12.42 9.22
N ASN A 75 -24.36 -12.80 8.44
CA ASN A 75 -24.49 -13.59 7.21
C ASN A 75 -23.50 -14.78 7.21
N PRO A 76 -23.69 -15.79 8.07
CA PRO A 76 -22.71 -16.88 8.25
C PRO A 76 -22.50 -17.75 7.01
N GLU A 77 -23.49 -17.84 6.11
CA GLU A 77 -23.41 -18.59 4.83
C GLU A 77 -23.13 -17.67 3.63
N GLY A 78 -22.98 -16.35 3.86
CA GLY A 78 -22.81 -15.38 2.78
C GLY A 78 -21.40 -15.40 2.19
N GLU A 79 -21.32 -15.33 0.86
CA GLU A 79 -20.05 -15.12 0.17
C GLU A 79 -19.49 -13.73 0.49
N MET A 80 -18.27 -13.70 1.03
CA MET A 80 -17.61 -12.46 1.47
C MET A 80 -16.63 -11.92 0.42
N SER A 81 -16.18 -12.77 -0.50
CA SER A 81 -15.29 -12.37 -1.59
C SER A 81 -16.02 -11.48 -2.59
N GLY A 82 -15.36 -10.39 -3.00
CA GLY A 82 -15.94 -9.42 -3.93
C GLY A 82 -16.79 -8.30 -3.29
N LEU A 83 -17.05 -8.33 -1.98
CA LEU A 83 -17.72 -7.22 -1.29
C LEU A 83 -16.79 -6.00 -1.18
N LEU A 84 -17.19 -4.88 -1.77
CA LEU A 84 -16.48 -3.60 -1.69
C LEU A 84 -17.03 -2.75 -0.54
N TRP A 85 -16.14 -2.27 0.32
CA TRP A 85 -16.51 -1.52 1.52
C TRP A 85 -16.08 -0.05 1.39
N GLY A 86 -17.06 0.84 1.27
CA GLY A 86 -16.85 2.29 1.29
C GLY A 86 -16.94 2.87 2.70
N VAL A 87 -16.29 4.02 2.92
CA VAL A 87 -16.46 4.83 4.13
C VAL A 87 -16.64 6.29 3.75
N THR A 88 -17.63 6.94 4.35
CA THR A 88 -17.82 8.39 4.29
C THR A 88 -17.56 9.00 5.66
N VAL A 89 -16.72 10.03 5.72
CA VAL A 89 -16.49 10.80 6.96
C VAL A 89 -17.52 11.91 7.01
N ARG A 90 -18.30 11.98 8.09
CA ARG A 90 -19.17 13.13 8.34
C ARG A 90 -18.30 14.27 8.87
N GLN A 91 -18.43 15.43 8.26
CA GLN A 91 -17.94 16.68 8.82
C GLN A 91 -19.14 17.30 9.53
N ASP A 92 -19.05 17.40 10.86
CA ASP A 92 -19.95 18.18 11.71
C ASP A 92 -19.65 19.68 11.61
#